data_AF-A0A3C1XAZ7-F1
#
_entry.id   AF-A0A3C1XAZ7-F1
#
_cell.length_a   1.000
_cell.length_b   1.000
_cell.length_c   1.000
_cell.angle_alpha   90.00
_cell.angle_beta   90.00
_cell.angle_gamma   90.00
#
_symmetry.space_group_name_H-M   'P 1'
#
loop_
_entity.id
_entity.type
_entity.pdbx_description
1 polymer ?
#
loop_
_entity_poly.entity_id
_entity_poly.type
_entity_poly.pdbx_seq_one_letter_code
_entity_poly.pdbx_strand_id
1 'polypeptide(L)' 'MRVRYGKARHRAKKRLFKEARGNFGGRSKLLRTVKETLVRSRAYATR' A
#
# COMPACT_ATOMS: atom_id res chain seq x y z
N MET A 1 -8.83 -7.52 27.99
CA MET A 1 -7.42 -7.75 27.61
C MET A 1 -7.03 -6.82 26.45
N ARG A 2 -5.97 -6.00 26.57
CA ARG A 2 -5.53 -5.08 25.50
C ARG A 2 -4.49 -5.76 24.61
N VAL A 3 -4.78 -5.94 23.31
CA VAL A 3 -3.87 -6.58 22.33
C VAL A 3 -3.29 -5.53 21.38
N ARG A 4 -1.99 -5.65 21.05
CA ARG A 4 -1.28 -4.73 20.14
C ARG A 4 -1.15 -5.32 18.73
N TYR A 5 -1.51 -4.54 17.71
CA TYR A 5 -1.47 -4.96 16.29
C TYR A 5 -0.23 -4.46 15.51
N GLY A 6 0.82 -4.01 16.21
CA GLY A 6 1.96 -3.29 15.59
C GLY A 6 2.66 -4.05 14.46
N LYS A 7 3.03 -5.32 14.72
CA LYS A 7 3.78 -6.17 13.76
C LYS A 7 2.95 -6.51 12.53
N ALA A 8 1.69 -6.87 12.71
CA ALA A 8 0.78 -7.19 11.61
C ALA A 8 0.49 -5.94 10.74
N ARG A 9 0.26 -4.79 11.37
CA ARG A 9 0.11 -3.49 10.66
C ARG A 9 1.33 -3.16 9.81
N HIS A 10 2.53 -3.32 10.35
CA HIS A 10 3.77 -3.02 9.62
C HIS A 10 3.95 -3.96 8.41
N ARG A 11 3.71 -5.26 8.58
CA ARG A 11 3.77 -6.25 7.49
C ARG A 11 2.79 -5.94 6.37
N ALA A 12 1.55 -5.58 6.71
CA ALA A 12 0.54 -5.21 5.72
C ALA A 12 0.95 -3.98 4.90
N LYS A 13 1.44 -2.92 5.57
CA LYS A 13 1.91 -1.70 4.88
C LYS A 13 3.12 -2.00 3.98
N LYS A 14 4.07 -2.82 4.42
CA LYS A 14 5.25 -3.19 3.63
C LYS A 14 4.88 -3.92 2.33
N ARG A 15 3.82 -4.74 2.32
CA ARG A 15 3.32 -5.40 1.10
C ARG A 15 2.80 -4.37 0.09
N LEU A 16 2.01 -3.39 0.53
CA LEU A 16 1.52 -2.31 -0.33
C LEU A 16 2.65 -1.48 -0.93
N PHE A 17 3.68 -1.14 -0.14
CA PHE A 17 4.84 -0.42 -0.66
C PHE A 17 5.71 -1.26 -1.62
N LYS A 18 5.73 -2.60 -1.45
CA LYS A 18 6.39 -3.49 -2.40
C LYS A 18 5.65 -3.53 -3.74
N GLU A 19 4.32 -3.55 -3.72
CA GLU A 19 3.47 -3.54 -4.91
C GLU A 19 3.52 -2.19 -5.65
N ALA A 20 3.59 -1.08 -4.93
CA ALA A 20 3.67 0.27 -5.51
C ALA A 20 5.10 0.70 -5.92
N ARG A 21 6.07 -0.22 -5.96
CA ARG A 21 7.45 0.06 -6.37
C ARG A 21 7.48 0.49 -7.83
N GLY A 22 8.27 1.52 -8.14
CA GLY A 22 8.37 2.09 -9.48
C GLY A 22 7.45 3.29 -9.72
N ASN A 23 6.48 3.53 -8.83
CA ASN A 23 5.62 4.71 -8.94
C ASN A 23 6.35 6.01 -8.56
N PHE A 24 6.09 7.07 -9.33
CA PHE A 24 6.72 8.38 -9.14
C PHE A 24 6.21 9.13 -7.90
N GLY A 25 7.14 9.75 -7.17
CA GLY A 25 6.86 10.66 -6.06
C GLY A 25 6.11 10.01 -4.89
N GLY A 26 5.09 10.70 -4.37
CA GLY A 26 4.31 10.26 -3.20
C GLY A 26 3.61 8.91 -3.39
N ARG A 27 3.42 8.45 -4.64
CA ARG A 27 2.77 7.17 -4.98
C ARG A 27 3.60 5.93 -4.63
N SER A 28 4.86 6.08 -4.23
CA SER A 28 5.71 5.00 -3.69
C SER A 28 6.13 5.19 -2.24
N LYS A 29 5.81 6.34 -1.62
CA LYS A 29 6.29 6.73 -0.27
C LYS A 29 5.18 7.01 0.73
N LEU A 30 4.02 7.50 0.28
CA LEU A 30 2.92 7.93 1.15
C LEU A 30 1.82 6.87 1.18
N LEU A 31 1.49 6.37 2.38
CA LEU A 31 0.56 5.24 2.52
C LEU A 31 -0.82 5.50 1.92
N ARG A 32 -1.39 6.70 2.11
CA ARG A 32 -2.72 7.05 1.56
C ARG A 32 -2.69 7.02 0.03
N THR A 33 -1.72 7.71 -0.55
CA THR A 33 -1.52 7.81 -1.99
C THR A 33 -1.22 6.43 -2.62
N VAL A 34 -0.41 5.60 -1.97
CA VAL A 34 -0.14 4.22 -2.41
C VAL A 34 -1.43 3.41 -2.51
N LYS A 35 -2.31 3.48 -1.50
CA LYS A 35 -3.57 2.74 -1.51
C LYS A 35 -4.49 3.16 -2.66
N GLU A 36 -4.66 4.46 -2.86
CA GLU A 36 -5.47 5.01 -3.96
C GLU A 36 -4.90 4.60 -5.32
N THR A 37 -3.57 4.65 -5.46
CA THR A 37 -2.88 4.25 -6.68
C THR A 37 -3.10 2.77 -6.97
N LEU A 38 -2.91 1.89 -5.98
CA LEU A 38 -3.07 0.44 -6.16
C LEU A 38 -4.50 0.04 -6.50
N VAL A 39 -5.52 0.66 -5.89
CA VAL A 39 -6.92 0.40 -6.24
C VAL A 39 -7.17 0.72 -7.70
N ARG A 40 -6.68 1.87 -8.18
CA ARG A 40 -6.82 2.29 -9.57
C ARG A 40 -6.03 1.40 -10.53
N SER A 41 -4.78 1.08 -10.20
CA SER A 41 -3.92 0.20 -11.01
C SER A 41 -4.54 -1.18 -11.20
N ARG A 42 -5.12 -1.76 -10.14
CA ARG A 42 -5.79 -3.07 -10.22
C ARG A 42 -7.05 -3.02 -11.08
N ALA A 43 -7.85 -1.96 -10.97
CA ALA A 43 -9.02 -1.78 -11.82
C ALA A 43 -8.62 -1.68 -13.30
N TYR A 44 -7.58 -0.91 -13.64
CA TYR A 44 -7.09 -0.79 -15.01
C TYR A 44 -6.38 -2.04 -15.54
N ALA A 45 -5.82 -2.88 -14.66
CA ALA A 45 -5.20 -4.15 -15.10
C ALA A 45 -6.21 -5.18 -15.62
N THR A 46 -7.50 -5.01 -15.32
CA THR A 46 -8.57 -5.97 -15.66
C THR A 46 -9.65 -5.37 -16.57
N ARG A 47 -9.49 -4.09 -16.96
CA ARG A 47 -10.39 -3.37 -17.86
C ARG A 47 -9.83 -3.40 -19.27
#